data_AF-A0A3P3RJU5-F1
#
_entry.id   AF-A0A3P3RJU5-F1
#
_cell.length_a   1.000
_cell.length_b   1.000
_cell.length_c   1.000
_cell.angle_alpha   90.00
_cell.angle_beta   90.00
_cell.angle_gamma   90.00
#
_symmetry.space_group_name_H-M   'P 1'
#
loop_
_entity.id
_entity.type
_entity.pdbx_description
1 polymer ?
#
loop_
_entity_poly.entity_id
_entity_poly.type
_entity_poly.pdbx_seq_one_letter_code
_entity_poly.pdbx_strand_id
1 'polypeptide(L)'
;MIDQLSVARRSVQRASETTDNAVVREQLASIDEGLMELTDGQTTQDTDPGMEVERLTPIEEKLTGLLDTASGDTETQIAEARDAIDIFRQEHTEWNAEE
;
A
#
# COMPACT_ATOMS: atom_id res chain seq x y z
N MET A 1 6.04 -8.22 -14.86
CA MET A 1 5.79 -7.95 -13.44
C MET A 1 4.61 -7.02 -13.35
N ILE A 2 3.57 -7.43 -12.62
CA ILE A 2 2.57 -6.47 -12.15
C ILE A 2 3.26 -5.67 -11.05
N ASP A 3 3.25 -4.35 -11.15
CA ASP A 3 3.73 -3.50 -10.06
C ASP A 3 2.73 -3.61 -8.90
N GLN A 4 3.16 -4.28 -7.84
CA GLN A 4 2.34 -4.55 -6.66
C GLN A 4 1.97 -3.26 -5.91
N LEU A 5 2.81 -2.22 -5.98
CA LEU A 5 2.47 -0.92 -5.40
C LEU A 5 1.36 -0.23 -6.21
N SER A 6 1.38 -0.37 -7.53
CA SER A 6 0.27 0.06 -8.39
C SER A 6 -1.03 -0.71 -8.09
N VAL A 7 -0.95 -2.00 -7.72
CA VAL A 7 -2.12 -2.78 -7.28
C VAL A 7 -2.63 -2.26 -5.94
N ALA A 8 -1.75 -2.13 -4.94
CA ALA A 8 -2.09 -1.62 -3.62
C ALA A 8 -2.79 -0.26 -3.72
N ARG A 9 -2.23 0.65 -4.53
CA ARG A 9 -2.78 1.97 -4.77
C ARG A 9 -4.19 1.91 -5.36
N ARG A 10 -4.41 1.08 -6.38
CA ARG A 10 -5.74 0.92 -6.99
C ARG A 10 -6.78 0.42 -5.97
N SER A 11 -6.40 -0.52 -5.11
CA SER A 11 -7.31 -1.03 -4.07
C SER A 11 -7.64 0.07 -3.04
N VAL A 12 -6.66 0.88 -2.64
CA VAL A 12 -6.88 2.06 -1.78
C VAL A 12 -7.83 3.08 -2.40
N GLN A 13 -7.67 3.37 -3.70
CA GLN A 13 -8.56 4.28 -4.43
C GLN A 13 -10.00 3.78 -4.44
N ARG A 14 -10.20 2.49 -4.71
CA ARG A 14 -11.53 1.87 -4.65
C ARG A 14 -12.13 1.90 -3.26
N ALA A 15 -11.34 1.59 -2.23
CA ALA A 15 -11.79 1.69 -0.84
C ALA A 15 -12.28 3.10 -0.49
N SER A 16 -11.60 4.14 -1.02
CA SER A 16 -11.95 5.55 -0.82
C SER A 16 -13.25 5.93 -1.54
N GLU A 17 -13.47 5.37 -2.73
CA GLU A 17 -14.70 5.55 -3.51
C GLU A 17 -15.92 4.84 -2.88
N THR A 18 -15.70 3.71 -2.22
CA THR A 18 -16.79 2.88 -1.65
C THR A 18 -17.14 3.22 -0.20
N THR A 19 -16.24 3.88 0.54
CA THR A 19 -16.48 4.18 1.96
C THR A 19 -17.34 5.42 2.17
N ASP A 20 -18.40 5.30 2.97
CA ASP A 20 -19.20 6.44 3.42
C ASP A 20 -18.58 7.17 4.62
N ASN A 21 -17.57 6.59 5.26
CA ASN A 21 -16.93 7.16 6.44
C ASN A 21 -15.87 8.20 6.01
N ALA A 22 -16.14 9.48 6.29
CA ALA A 22 -15.25 10.58 5.92
C ALA A 22 -13.85 10.46 6.54
N VAL A 23 -13.74 9.93 7.77
CA VAL A 23 -12.45 9.73 8.44
C VAL A 23 -11.65 8.63 7.75
N VAL A 24 -12.30 7.52 7.40
CA VAL A 24 -11.66 6.42 6.63
C VAL A 24 -11.22 6.95 5.26
N ARG A 25 -12.06 7.75 4.60
CA ARG A 25 -11.73 8.34 3.29
C ARG A 25 -10.51 9.25 3.33
N GLU A 26 -10.41 10.12 4.34
CA GLU A 26 -9.25 11.00 4.52
C GLU A 26 -7.96 10.21 4.77
N GLN A 27 -8.02 9.17 5.61
CA GLN A 27 -6.88 8.30 5.86
C GLN A 27 -6.47 7.53 4.60
N LEU A 28 -7.42 7.02 3.82
CA LEU A 28 -7.16 6.36 2.54
C LEU A 28 -6.53 7.32 1.51
N ALA A 29 -6.94 8.59 1.49
CA ALA A 29 -6.30 9.60 0.64
C ALA A 29 -4.83 9.84 1.03
N SER A 30 -4.52 9.92 2.33
CA SER A 30 -3.13 10.00 2.80
C SER A 30 -2.30 8.77 2.43
N ILE A 31 -2.92 7.58 2.39
CA ILE A 31 -2.25 6.35 1.98
C ILE A 31 -2.00 6.34 0.46
N ASP A 32 -2.97 6.78 -0.37
CA ASP A 32 -2.79 6.88 -1.83
C ASP A 32 -1.61 7.79 -2.19
N GLU A 33 -1.48 8.93 -1.51
CA GLU A 33 -0.37 9.87 -1.72
C GLU A 33 0.97 9.23 -1.37
N GLY A 34 1.07 8.56 -0.22
CA GLY A 34 2.29 7.84 0.18
C GLY A 34 2.67 6.72 -0.80
N LEU A 35 1.69 5.96 -1.31
CA LEU A 35 1.93 4.93 -2.32
C LEU A 35 2.34 5.53 -3.67
N MET A 36 1.77 6.68 -4.05
CA MET A 36 2.14 7.41 -5.27
C MET A 36 3.59 7.92 -5.21
N GLU A 37 4.02 8.47 -4.07
CA GLU A 37 5.41 8.90 -3.88
C GLU A 37 6.40 7.74 -4.03
N LEU A 38 6.03 6.55 -3.53
CA LEU A 38 6.86 5.34 -3.68
C LEU A 38 6.92 4.85 -5.12
N THR A 39 5.78 4.82 -5.82
CA THR A 39 5.75 4.41 -7.24
C THR A 39 6.47 5.39 -8.15
N ASP A 40 6.39 6.70 -7.89
CA ASP A 40 7.11 7.72 -8.68
C ASP A 40 8.62 7.72 -8.35
N GLY A 41 8.97 7.43 -7.09
CA GLY A 41 10.35 7.23 -6.64
C GLY A 41 11.06 6.08 -7.36
N GLN A 42 10.36 4.96 -7.59
CA GLN A 42 10.86 3.82 -8.36
C GLN A 42 11.23 4.18 -9.80
N THR A 43 10.48 5.09 -10.43
CA THR A 43 10.75 5.51 -11.80
C THR A 43 11.89 6.51 -11.92
N THR A 44 12.31 7.16 -10.84
CA THR A 44 13.20 8.33 -10.90
C THR A 44 14.57 8.12 -10.27
N GLN A 45 14.77 7.14 -9.37
CA GLN A 45 16.06 6.89 -8.73
C GLN A 45 16.32 5.39 -8.49
N ASP A 46 17.58 4.96 -8.63
CA ASP A 46 18.13 3.72 -8.04
C ASP A 46 17.96 3.77 -6.51
N THR A 47 16.73 3.56 -6.05
CA THR A 47 16.38 3.56 -4.65
C THR A 47 16.71 2.19 -4.10
N ASP A 48 17.43 2.17 -2.97
CA ASP A 48 17.76 0.92 -2.29
C ASP A 48 16.45 0.15 -1.97
N PRO A 49 16.30 -1.10 -2.45
CA PRO A 49 15.10 -1.91 -2.23
C PRO A 49 14.72 -2.03 -0.75
N GLY A 50 15.71 -2.04 0.16
CA GLY A 50 15.50 -2.09 1.60
C GLY A 50 14.84 -0.81 2.15
N MET A 51 15.23 0.36 1.64
CA MET A 51 14.58 1.63 2.05
C MET A 51 13.14 1.74 1.58
N GLU A 52 12.78 1.15 0.44
CA GLU A 52 11.38 1.14 -0.04
C GLU A 52 10.49 0.28 0.87
N VAL A 53 10.99 -0.89 1.25
CA VAL A 53 10.32 -1.80 2.19
C VAL A 53 10.12 -1.15 3.57
N GLU A 54 11.10 -0.41 4.06
CA GLU A 54 10.96 0.34 5.33
C GLU A 54 9.88 1.42 5.25
N ARG A 55 9.79 2.15 4.13
CA ARG A 55 8.76 3.20 3.93
C ARG A 55 7.34 2.65 3.83
N LEU A 56 7.16 1.38 3.50
CA LEU A 56 5.86 0.72 3.45
C LEU A 56 5.31 0.35 4.83
N THR A 57 6.17 0.14 5.82
CA THR A 57 5.76 -0.21 7.19
C THR A 57 4.69 0.75 7.78
N PRO A 58 4.88 2.08 7.78
CA PRO A 58 3.85 2.99 8.28
C PRO A 58 2.56 3.00 7.45
N ILE A 59 2.61 2.61 6.17
CA ILE A 59 1.42 2.47 5.32
C ILE A 59 0.63 1.23 5.71
N GLU A 60 1.30 0.10 5.95
CA GLU A 60 0.68 -1.15 6.41
C GLU A 60 0.04 -1.01 7.79
N GLU A 61 0.68 -0.29 8.71
CA GLU A 61 0.12 0.00 10.03
C GLU A 61 -1.18 0.80 9.92
N LYS A 62 -1.21 1.82 9.05
CA LYS A 62 -2.42 2.60 8.79
C LYS A 62 -3.53 1.75 8.17
N LEU A 63 -3.23 0.93 7.15
CA LEU A 63 -4.19 0.02 6.53
C LEU A 63 -4.74 -0.98 7.57
N THR A 64 -3.89 -1.51 8.43
CA THR A 64 -4.29 -2.43 9.51
C THR A 64 -5.23 -1.74 10.51
N GLY A 65 -4.92 -0.51 10.92
CA GLY A 65 -5.81 0.26 11.78
C GLY A 65 -7.16 0.60 11.12
N LEU A 66 -7.17 0.76 9.80
CA LEU A 66 -8.40 0.99 9.04
C LEU A 66 -9.28 -0.26 8.93
N LEU A 67 -8.72 -1.46 8.93
CA LEU A 67 -9.51 -2.71 8.89
C LEU A 67 -10.46 -2.82 10.09
N ASP A 68 -10.05 -2.37 11.27
CA ASP A 68 -10.91 -2.37 12.48
C ASP A 68 -12.12 -1.43 12.36
N THR A 69 -12.04 -0.43 11.48
CA THR A 69 -13.07 0.61 11.30
C THR A 69 -13.88 0.43 10.01
N ALA A 70 -13.28 -0.18 8.99
CA ALA A 70 -13.91 -0.46 7.72
C ALA A 70 -14.86 -1.65 7.81
N SER A 71 -15.76 -1.77 6.85
CA SER A 71 -16.65 -2.93 6.74
C SER A 71 -17.03 -3.18 5.29
N GLY A 72 -17.34 -4.44 4.97
CA GLY A 72 -17.88 -4.83 3.67
C GLY A 72 -16.86 -4.63 2.53
N ASP A 73 -17.30 -4.00 1.45
CA ASP A 73 -16.44 -3.82 0.26
C ASP A 73 -15.20 -2.97 0.56
N THR A 74 -15.32 -1.98 1.45
CA THR A 74 -14.18 -1.14 1.84
C THR A 74 -13.12 -1.95 2.60
N GLU A 75 -13.55 -2.82 3.51
CA GLU A 75 -12.66 -3.72 4.25
C GLU A 75 -11.94 -4.68 3.30
N THR A 76 -12.67 -5.25 2.33
CA THR A 76 -12.11 -6.13 1.30
C THR A 76 -11.04 -5.42 0.48
N GLN A 77 -11.29 -4.18 0.05
CA GLN A 77 -10.32 -3.40 -0.73
C GLN A 77 -9.10 -2.99 0.11
N ILE A 78 -9.26 -2.70 1.40
CA ILE A 78 -8.12 -2.44 2.31
C ILE A 78 -7.27 -3.70 2.50
N ALA A 79 -7.90 -4.87 2.64
CA ALA A 79 -7.20 -6.15 2.75
C ALA A 79 -6.41 -6.45 1.46
N GLU A 80 -7.01 -6.27 0.28
CA GLU A 80 -6.32 -6.42 -1.01
C GLU A 80 -5.12 -5.48 -1.14
N ALA A 81 -5.23 -4.23 -0.65
CA ALA A 81 -4.11 -3.30 -0.66
C ALA A 81 -2.95 -3.78 0.20
N ARG A 82 -3.26 -4.32 1.39
CA ARG A 82 -2.27 -4.84 2.33
C ARG A 82 -1.58 -6.09 1.78
N ASP A 83 -2.33 -7.02 1.20
CA ASP A 83 -1.78 -8.23 0.60
C ASP A 83 -0.82 -7.89 -0.56
N ALA A 84 -1.15 -6.89 -1.38
CA ALA A 84 -0.27 -6.43 -2.44
C ALA A 84 1.04 -5.84 -1.90
N ILE A 85 1.01 -5.09 -0.79
CA ILE A 85 2.22 -4.58 -0.13
C ILE A 85 3.06 -5.73 0.42
N ASP A 86 2.44 -6.74 1.03
CA ASP A 86 3.17 -7.91 1.55
C ASP A 86 3.87 -8.69 0.42
N ILE A 87 3.19 -8.90 -0.71
CA ILE A 87 3.79 -9.52 -1.90
C ILE A 87 4.99 -8.69 -2.39
N PHE A 88 4.85 -7.37 -2.48
CA PHE A 88 5.96 -6.49 -2.85
C PHE A 88 7.16 -6.65 -1.91
N ARG A 89 6.92 -6.70 -0.59
CA ARG A 89 7.97 -6.90 0.41
C ARG A 89 8.66 -8.25 0.24
N GLN A 90 7.91 -9.32 -0.01
CA GLN A 90 8.48 -10.65 -0.24
C GLN A 90 9.38 -10.63 -1.49
N GLU A 91 8.89 -10.11 -2.61
CA GLU A 91 9.66 -10.00 -3.86
C GLU A 91 10.97 -9.19 -3.69
N HIS A 92 10.95 -8.11 -2.89
CA HIS A 92 12.13 -7.27 -2.62
C HIS A 92 13.05 -7.79 -1.49
N THR A 93 12.54 -8.62 -0.59
CA THR A 93 13.32 -9.25 0.49
C THR A 93 14.09 -10.47 -0.04
N GLU A 94 13.47 -11.28 -0.92
CA GLU A 94 14.11 -12.43 -1.54
C GLU A 94 15.33 -12.03 -2.37
N TRP A 95 15.32 -10.82 -2.96
CA TRP A 95 16.46 -10.27 -3.71
C TRP A 95 17.70 -9.97 -2.85
N ASN A 96 17.51 -9.70 -1.54
CA ASN A 96 18.60 -9.37 -0.60
C ASN A 96 19.21 -10.60 0.10
N ALA A 97 18.61 -11.78 -0.06
CA ALA A 97 19.05 -13.00 0.63
C ALA A 97 20.06 -13.85 -0.20
N GLU A 98 20.31 -13.49 -1.46
CA GLU A 98 21.18 -14.24 -2.39
C GLU A 98 22.55 -13.58 -2.68
N GLU A 99 22.97 -12.52 -1.97
CA GLU A 99 24.34 -11.94 -2.06
C GLU A 99 25.27 -12.34 -0.91
#